data_AF-A0A838HY33-F1
#
_entry.id   AF-A0A838HY33-F1
#
_cell.length_a   1.000
_cell.length_b   1.000
_cell.length_c   1.000
_cell.angle_alpha   90.00
_cell.angle_beta   90.00
_cell.angle_gamma   90.00
#
_symmetry.space_group_name_H-M   'P 1'
#
loop_
_entity.id
_entity.type
_entity.pdbx_description
1 polymer ?
#
loop_
_entity_poly.entity_id
_entity_poly.type
_entity_poly.pdbx_seq_one_letter_code
_entity_poly.pdbx_strand_id
1 'polypeptide(L)' 'MSTCGKCKSSDLVQIELTPVGRSVRFSTCRACEHRWWTTADGDVALELRDVLDLVAAA' A
#
# COMPACT_ATOMS: atom_id res chain seq x y z
N MET A 1 11.25 3.32 10.11
CA MET A 1 11.18 4.04 8.83
C MET A 1 11.01 3.03 7.72
N SER A 2 9.93 3.13 6.95
CA SER A 2 9.66 2.21 5.83
C SER A 2 10.60 2.51 4.66
N THR A 3 11.07 1.48 3.96
CA THR A 3 11.91 1.61 2.77
C THR A 3 11.32 0.84 1.60
N CYS A 4 11.66 1.22 0.38
CA CYS A 4 11.23 0.50 -0.81
C CYS A 4 11.81 -0.92 -0.81
N GLY A 5 10.95 -1.94 -0.92
CA GLY A 5 11.37 -3.34 -1.01
C GLY A 5 12.33 -3.63 -2.17
N LYS A 6 12.22 -2.87 -3.28
CA LYS A 6 13.03 -3.01 -4.50
C LYS A 6 14.38 -2.28 -4.48
N CYS A 7 14.40 -0.98 -4.20
CA CYS A 7 15.61 -0.16 -4.31
C CYS A 7 16.17 0.35 -2.97
N LYS A 8 15.52 0.00 -1.85
CA LYS A 8 15.88 0.41 -0.47
C LYS A 8 15.84 1.91 -0.18
N SER A 9 15.42 2.75 -1.14
CA SER A 9 15.17 4.17 -0.91
C SER A 9 14.10 4.38 0.17
N SER A 10 14.30 5.40 1.01
CA SER A 10 13.32 5.90 1.97
C SER A 10 12.40 6.98 1.37
N ASP A 11 12.61 7.36 0.10
CA ASP A 11 11.80 8.38 -0.57
C ASP A 11 10.48 7.78 -1.08
N LEU A 12 9.50 7.75 -0.17
CA LEU A 12 8.20 7.11 -0.35
C LEU A 12 7.06 8.12 -0.22
N VAL A 13 6.05 7.97 -1.07
CA VAL A 13 4.72 8.54 -0.86
C VAL A 13 3.82 7.42 -0.35
N GLN A 14 3.09 7.70 0.72
CA GLN A 14 2.19 6.74 1.35
C GLN A 14 0.81 7.38 1.52
N ILE A 15 -0.23 6.64 1.16
CA ILE A 15 -1.63 7.07 1.24
C ILE A 15 -2.39 5.98 1.98
N GLU A 16 -3.05 6.35 3.07
CA GLU A 16 -3.96 5.46 3.79
C GLU A 16 -5.39 5.71 3.33
N LEU A 17 -6.13 4.61 3.12
CA LEU A 17 -7.51 4.61 2.65
C LEU A 17 -8.31 3.65 3.54
N THR A 18 -9.57 3.98 3.82
CA THR A 18 -10.45 3.11 4.62
C THR A 18 -11.73 2.76 3.84
N PRO A 19 -11.63 1.94 2.77
CA PRO A 19 -12.81 1.41 2.10
C PRO A 19 -13.60 0.47 3.02
N VAL A 20 -14.91 0.71 3.15
CA VAL A 20 -15.85 -0.19 3.86
C VAL A 20 -15.37 -0.55 5.28
N GLY A 21 -14.73 0.40 5.97
CA GLY A 21 -14.22 0.21 7.34
C GLY A 21 -12.94 -0.61 7.45
N ARG A 22 -12.31 -1.03 6.34
CA ARG A 22 -10.99 -1.69 6.35
C ARG A 22 -9.90 -0.73 5.89
N SER A 23 -8.91 -0.48 6.74
CA SER A 23 -7.80 0.42 6.42
C SER A 23 -6.69 -0.29 5.67
N VAL A 24 -6.33 0.26 4.51
CA VAL A 24 -5.23 -0.17 3.65
C VAL A 24 -4.27 1.00 3.39
N ARG A 25 -3.02 0.69 3.07
CA ARG A 25 -2.01 1.69 2.71
C ARG A 25 -1.49 1.40 1.31
N PHE A 26 -1.61 2.38 0.43
CA PHE A 26 -0.89 2.44 -0.84
C PHE A 26 0.48 3.07 -0.60
N SER A 27 1.53 2.46 -1.13
CA SER A 27 2.87 3.04 -1.11
C SER A 27 3.44 3.09 -2.52
N THR A 28 4.11 4.21 -2.85
CA THR A 28 4.88 4.35 -4.09
C THR A 28 6.26 4.95 -3.79
N CYS A 29 7.30 4.35 -4.37
CA CYS A 29 8.67 4.86 -4.27
C CYS A 29 8.91 5.89 -5.37
N ARG A 30 9.34 7.10 -5.02
CA ARG A 30 9.66 8.14 -6.01
C ARG A 30 10.96 7.86 -6.77
N ALA A 31 11.84 7.01 -6.23
CA ALA A 31 13.13 6.72 -6.84
C ALA A 31 13.09 5.64 -7.95
N CYS A 32 12.26 4.60 -7.79
CA CYS A 32 12.16 3.51 -8.77
C CYS A 32 10.74 3.20 -9.21
N GLU A 33 9.78 4.02 -8.80
CA GLU A 33 8.35 3.93 -9.13
C GLU A 33 7.65 2.63 -8.71
N HIS A 34 8.30 1.80 -7.90
CA HIS A 34 7.69 0.60 -7.37
C HIS A 34 6.47 0.96 -6.50
N ARG A 35 5.39 0.22 -6.69
CA ARG A 35 4.10 0.43 -6.02
C ARG A 35 3.68 -0.86 -5.35
N TRP A 36 3.12 -0.76 -4.16
CA TRP A 36 2.61 -1.90 -3.42
C TRP A 36 1.52 -1.47 -2.45
N TRP A 37 0.74 -2.45 -2.02
CA TRP A 37 -0.33 -2.29 -1.04
C TRP A 37 0.00 -3.08 0.22
N THR A 38 -0.37 -2.53 1.36
CA THR A 38 -0.36 -3.24 2.64
C THR A 38 -1.64 -2.97 3.42
N THR A 39 -1.88 -3.73 4.47
CA THR A 39 -2.72 -3.29 5.58
C THR A 39 -2.18 -1.97 6.17
N ALA A 40 -3.02 -1.19 6.83
CA ALA A 40 -2.61 0.11 7.38
C ALA A 40 -1.56 0.00 8.51
N ASP A 41 -1.48 -1.12 9.22
CA ASP A 41 -0.37 -1.41 10.15
C ASP A 41 0.96 -1.70 9.40
N GLY A 42 0.89 -2.08 8.12
CA GLY A 42 2.05 -2.45 7.30
C GLY A 42 2.44 -3.92 7.42
N ASP A 43 1.65 -4.73 8.13
CA ASP A 43 2.01 -6.10 8.51
C ASP A 43 1.79 -7.11 7.38
N VAL A 44 0.80 -6.86 6.52
CA VAL A 44 0.40 -7.79 5.45
C VAL A 44 0.49 -7.11 4.10
N ALA A 45 1.23 -7.70 3.18
CA ALA A 45 1.23 -7.31 1.78
C ALA A 45 -0.11 -7.72 1.12
N LEU A 46 -0.70 -6.80 0.37
CA LEU A 46 -1.95 -7.01 -0.34
C LEU A 46 -1.69 -6.96 -1.84
N GLU A 47 -2.36 -7.83 -2.59
CA GLU A 47 -2.43 -7.68 -4.04
C GLU A 47 -3.49 -6.64 -4.39
N LEU A 48 -3.33 -5.99 -5.56
CA LEU A 48 -4.31 -5.00 -6.02
C LEU A 48 -5.72 -5.60 -6.08
N ARG A 49 -5.83 -6.88 -6.44
CA ARG A 49 -7.12 -7.58 -6.53
C ARG A 49 -7.83 -7.64 -5.18
N ASP A 50 -7.10 -7.91 -4.10
CA ASP A 50 -7.68 -7.93 -2.75
C ASP A 50 -8.26 -6.55 -2.37
N VAL A 51 -7.56 -5.49 -2.76
CA VAL A 51 -8.02 -4.09 -2.54
C VAL A 51 -9.26 -3.78 -3.36
N LEU A 52 -9.31 -4.23 -4.62
CA LEU A 52 -10.48 -4.03 -5.47
C LEU A 52 -11.70 -4.80 -4.96
N ASP A 53 -11.53 -6.03 -4.49
CA ASP A 53 -12.60 -6.84 -3.92
C ASP A 53 -13.17 -6.20 -2.63
N LEU A 54 -12.33 -5.57 -1.81
CA LEU A 54 -12.78 -4.80 -0.63
C LEU A 54 -13.68 -3.62 -1.01
N VAL A 55 -13.34 -2.90 -2.08
CA VAL A 55 -14.12 -1.74 -2.54
C VAL A 55 -15.39 -2.18 -3.26
N ALA A 56 -15.36 -3.30 -4.00
CA ALA A 56 -16.52 -3.82 -4.71
C ALA A 56 -17.59 -4.39 -3.77
N ALA A 57 -17.23 -4.79 -2.56
CA ALA A 57 -18.15 -5.24 -1.52
C ALA A 57 -18.86 -4.09 -0.76
N ALA A 58 -18.61 -2.84 -1.15
CA ALA A 58 -19.19 -1.62 -0.57
C ALA A 58 -20.62 -1.33 -1.03
#